data_AF-A0A3S4F3K5-F1
#
_entry.id   AF-A0A3S4F3K5-F1
#
_cell.length_a   1.000
_cell.length_b   1.000
_cell.length_c   1.000
_cell.angle_alpha   90.00
_cell.angle_beta   90.00
_cell.angle_gamma   90.00
#
_symmetry.space_group_name_H-M   'P 1'
#
loop_
_entity.id
_entity.type
_entity.pdbx_description
1 polymer ?
#
loop_
_entity_poly.entity_id
_entity_poly.type
_entity_poly.pdbx_seq_one_letter_code
_entity_poly.pdbx_strand_id
1 'polypeptide(L)'
;MLPRVASASQLITTLNGNALGAGAMGLFFYDGPEKPAIFDLFDGLATILDNTGQKSFPDLVASFPSYLVANVRGTFATFSTSGVAARFLDAVRAEAEAIGQVSALHNGTTVSYDIEPFTQYGQHATDSAYPHGDSLLPQSLATLKQVAKDEGIYQDSFVAYPNYATADTTAEALYGAANVRRLRAIRDRIDPDRVMDLAGGFSL
;
A
#
# COMPACT_ATOMS: atom_id res chain seq x y z
N MET A 1 35.21 2.76 -15.51
CA MET A 1 34.02 1.90 -15.72
C MET A 1 33.71 1.27 -14.38
N LEU A 2 32.73 1.81 -13.65
CA LEU A 2 32.33 1.25 -12.35
C LEU A 2 31.66 -0.11 -12.60
N PRO A 3 31.92 -1.14 -11.77
CA PRO A 3 31.23 -2.41 -11.90
C PRO A 3 29.74 -2.16 -11.69
N ARG A 4 28.88 -2.69 -12.58
CA ARG A 4 27.43 -2.69 -12.37
C ARG A 4 27.18 -3.48 -11.07
N VAL A 5 26.83 -2.74 -10.02
CA VAL A 5 26.42 -3.29 -8.72
C VAL A 5 25.14 -4.10 -8.96
N ALA A 6 25.08 -5.29 -8.36
CA ALA A 6 23.98 -6.26 -8.28
C ALA A 6 22.66 -5.92 -9.03
N SER A 7 22.18 -6.84 -9.88
CA SER A 7 20.82 -6.77 -10.45
C SER A 7 19.79 -6.55 -9.35
N ALA A 8 19.13 -5.40 -9.38
CA ALA A 8 18.02 -5.09 -8.50
C ALA A 8 16.77 -5.81 -9.01
N SER A 9 16.07 -6.49 -8.10
CA SER A 9 14.80 -7.15 -8.37
C SER A 9 13.76 -6.69 -7.35
N GLN A 10 12.53 -6.48 -7.81
CA GLN A 10 11.41 -6.06 -6.97
C GLN A 10 10.22 -6.98 -7.23
N LEU A 11 9.42 -7.21 -6.18
CA LEU A 11 8.14 -7.89 -6.22
C LEU A 11 7.11 -7.05 -5.45
N ILE A 12 5.97 -6.82 -6.06
CA ILE A 12 4.76 -6.30 -5.43
C ILE A 12 3.71 -7.39 -5.56
N THR A 13 3.09 -7.75 -4.44
CA THR A 13 2.01 -8.73 -4.42
C THR A 13 0.72 -8.03 -4.06
N THR A 14 -0.29 -8.19 -4.90
CA THR A 14 -1.63 -7.65 -4.64
C THR A 14 -2.60 -8.81 -4.44
N LEU A 15 -3.37 -8.77 -3.36
CA LEU A 15 -4.50 -9.67 -3.13
C LEU A 15 -5.80 -8.95 -3.44
N ASN A 16 -6.56 -9.50 -4.38
CA ASN A 16 -7.84 -8.95 -4.82
C ASN A 16 -8.98 -9.83 -4.35
N GLY A 17 -10.02 -9.22 -3.80
CA GLY A 17 -11.29 -9.86 -3.48
C GLY A 17 -12.36 -9.53 -4.51
N ASN A 18 -13.11 -10.54 -4.94
CA ASN A 18 -14.32 -10.36 -5.74
C ASN A 18 -15.40 -11.40 -5.36
N ALA A 19 -16.52 -11.38 -6.06
CA ALA A 19 -17.65 -12.29 -5.82
C ALA A 19 -17.29 -13.79 -5.89
N LEU A 20 -16.23 -14.15 -6.61
CA LEU A 20 -15.77 -15.53 -6.82
C LEU A 20 -14.67 -15.95 -5.84
N GLY A 21 -14.23 -15.05 -4.96
CA GLY A 21 -13.18 -15.30 -3.96
C GLY A 21 -11.96 -14.40 -4.11
N ALA A 22 -10.88 -14.75 -3.40
CA ALA A 22 -9.61 -14.04 -3.48
C ALA A 22 -8.75 -14.54 -4.66
N GLY A 23 -8.12 -13.61 -5.37
CA GLY A 23 -7.09 -13.85 -6.37
C GLY A 23 -5.82 -13.05 -6.05
N ALA A 24 -4.69 -13.45 -6.63
CA ALA A 24 -3.41 -12.76 -6.46
C ALA A 24 -2.90 -12.21 -7.79
N MET A 25 -2.28 -11.04 -7.74
CA MET A 25 -1.49 -10.47 -8.82
C MET A 25 -0.06 -10.30 -8.33
N GLY A 26 0.90 -10.84 -9.07
CA GLY A 26 2.33 -10.63 -8.83
C GLY A 26 2.90 -9.69 -9.87
N LEU A 27 3.42 -8.55 -9.44
CA LEU A 27 4.18 -7.64 -10.29
C LEU A 27 5.65 -7.75 -9.90
N PHE A 28 6.48 -8.25 -10.82
CA PHE A 28 7.91 -8.38 -10.58
C PHE A 28 8.74 -7.77 -11.70
N PHE A 29 9.86 -7.17 -11.30
CA PHE A 29 10.78 -6.46 -12.18
C PHE A 29 12.22 -6.85 -11.84
N TYR A 30 13.08 -6.91 -12.85
CA TYR A 30 14.52 -7.04 -12.68
C TYR A 30 15.27 -6.27 -13.77
N ASP A 31 16.37 -5.61 -13.40
CA ASP A 31 17.32 -5.02 -14.35
C ASP A 31 18.50 -6.00 -14.54
N GLY A 32 18.38 -6.87 -15.54
CA GLY A 32 19.38 -7.89 -15.83
C GLY A 32 19.11 -8.63 -17.15
N PRO A 33 20.14 -9.27 -17.73
CA PRO A 33 20.00 -10.01 -18.98
C PRO A 33 19.17 -11.30 -18.83
N GLU A 34 19.14 -11.85 -17.62
CA GLU A 34 18.51 -13.15 -17.33
C GLU A 34 17.52 -13.04 -16.18
N LYS A 35 16.45 -13.84 -16.24
CA LYS A 35 15.45 -13.95 -15.17
C LYS A 35 16.12 -14.41 -13.87
N PRO A 36 15.99 -13.67 -12.75
CA PRO A 36 16.47 -14.14 -11.45
C PRO A 36 15.77 -15.42 -11.02
N ALA A 37 16.52 -16.38 -10.48
CA ALA A 37 16.01 -17.69 -10.04
C ALA A 37 14.89 -17.59 -8.98
N ILE A 38 14.82 -16.49 -8.21
CA ILE A 38 13.74 -16.27 -7.25
C ILE A 38 12.36 -16.20 -7.92
N PHE A 39 12.30 -15.84 -9.21
CA PHE A 39 11.03 -15.79 -9.96
C PHE A 39 10.61 -17.15 -10.51
N ASP A 40 11.43 -18.20 -10.42
CA ASP A 40 11.03 -19.56 -10.81
C ASP A 40 9.89 -20.09 -9.94
N LEU A 41 9.70 -19.52 -8.75
CA LEU A 41 8.56 -19.80 -7.87
C LEU A 41 7.20 -19.48 -8.49
N PHE A 42 7.15 -18.63 -9.53
CA PHE A 42 5.91 -18.22 -10.20
C PHE A 42 5.65 -18.98 -11.51
N ASP A 43 6.56 -19.85 -11.93
CA ASP A 43 6.42 -20.61 -13.17
C ASP A 43 5.34 -21.70 -13.00
N GLY A 44 4.55 -21.94 -14.06
CA GLY A 44 3.55 -23.02 -14.10
C GLY A 44 2.29 -22.79 -13.27
N LEU A 45 2.12 -21.60 -12.69
CA LEU A 45 0.88 -21.20 -12.02
C LEU A 45 -0.23 -20.94 -13.04
N ALA A 46 -1.47 -21.29 -12.68
CA ALA A 46 -2.64 -20.93 -13.48
C ALA A 46 -2.91 -19.42 -13.36
N THR A 47 -2.86 -18.70 -14.48
CA THR A 47 -3.02 -17.24 -14.53
C THR A 47 -4.28 -16.84 -15.29
N ILE A 48 -4.99 -15.84 -14.78
CA ILE A 48 -6.10 -15.19 -15.50
C ILE A 48 -5.54 -14.30 -16.63
N LEU A 49 -4.41 -13.65 -16.37
CA LEU A 49 -3.66 -12.83 -17.32
C LEU A 49 -2.17 -13.05 -17.05
N ASP A 50 -1.42 -13.40 -18.09
CA ASP A 50 0.03 -13.46 -18.05
C ASP A 50 0.60 -12.39 -18.99
N ASN A 51 1.41 -11.50 -18.43
CA ASN A 51 2.12 -10.45 -19.15
C ASN A 51 3.63 -10.50 -18.85
N THR A 52 4.12 -11.63 -18.36
CA THR A 52 5.54 -11.83 -18.06
C THR A 52 6.36 -11.93 -19.34
N GLY A 53 7.65 -11.61 -19.24
CA GLY A 53 8.59 -11.68 -20.37
C GLY A 53 9.52 -10.47 -20.44
N GLN A 54 10.53 -10.57 -21.31
CA GLN A 54 11.45 -9.46 -21.57
C GLN A 54 10.75 -8.41 -22.43
N LYS A 55 10.77 -7.15 -21.98
CA LYS A 55 10.12 -6.01 -22.65
C LYS A 55 11.00 -4.77 -22.54
N SER A 56 10.85 -3.86 -23.50
CA SER A 56 11.38 -2.51 -23.32
C SER A 56 10.59 -1.79 -22.21
N PHE A 57 11.19 -0.80 -21.55
CA PHE A 57 10.48 -0.02 -20.52
C PHE A 57 9.20 0.66 -21.05
N PRO A 58 9.20 1.28 -22.26
CA PRO A 58 7.97 1.80 -22.85
C PRO A 58 6.88 0.74 -23.08
N ASP A 59 7.25 -0.45 -23.58
CA ASP A 59 6.28 -1.53 -23.80
C ASP A 59 5.72 -2.06 -22.49
N LEU A 60 6.54 -2.12 -21.44
CA LEU A 60 6.08 -2.45 -20.09
C LEU A 60 5.03 -1.43 -19.62
N VAL A 61 5.32 -0.13 -19.68
CA VAL A 61 4.38 0.93 -19.27
C VAL A 61 3.08 0.87 -20.07
N ALA A 62 3.15 0.62 -21.39
CA ALA A 62 1.98 0.50 -22.25
C ALA A 62 1.18 -0.79 -22.07
N SER A 63 1.76 -1.82 -21.44
CA SER A 63 1.13 -3.13 -21.30
C SER A 63 0.09 -3.21 -20.17
N PHE A 64 0.06 -2.23 -19.25
CA PHE A 64 -0.92 -2.18 -18.19
C PHE A 64 -2.24 -1.59 -18.70
N PRO A 65 -3.37 -2.29 -18.57
CA PRO A 65 -4.67 -1.74 -18.95
C PRO A 65 -5.06 -0.58 -18.01
N SER A 66 -4.98 0.66 -18.51
CA SER A 66 -5.27 1.88 -17.73
C SER A 66 -6.74 2.26 -17.66
N TYR A 67 -7.62 1.53 -18.34
CA TYR A 67 -9.06 1.81 -18.40
C TYR A 67 -9.84 0.74 -17.65
N LEU A 68 -9.77 0.76 -16.32
CA LEU A 68 -10.44 -0.25 -15.51
C LEU A 68 -11.93 0.07 -15.32
N VAL A 69 -12.34 1.30 -14.95
CA VAL A 69 -13.78 1.66 -14.90
C VAL A 69 -13.99 3.18 -14.95
N ALA A 70 -14.96 3.66 -15.74
CA ALA A 70 -15.39 5.07 -15.71
C ALA A 70 -16.38 5.32 -14.55
N ASN A 71 -16.21 6.43 -13.82
CA ASN A 71 -17.09 6.90 -12.75
C ASN A 71 -17.18 6.02 -11.48
N VAL A 72 -16.13 5.27 -11.13
CA VAL A 72 -16.06 4.59 -9.83
C VAL A 72 -15.63 5.54 -8.72
N ARG A 73 -16.23 5.38 -7.54
CA ARG A 73 -15.74 5.97 -6.29
C ARG A 73 -14.93 4.91 -5.58
N GLY A 74 -13.77 5.29 -5.08
CA GLY A 74 -12.86 4.42 -4.37
C GLY A 74 -12.25 5.13 -3.17
N THR A 75 -11.67 4.34 -2.29
CA THR A 75 -10.97 4.81 -1.09
C THR A 75 -9.76 3.92 -0.90
N PHE A 76 -8.68 4.51 -0.41
CA PHE A 76 -7.41 3.84 -0.22
C PHE A 76 -6.97 4.09 1.21
N ALA A 77 -6.40 3.06 1.83
CA ALA A 77 -5.75 3.18 3.12
C ALA A 77 -4.53 2.29 3.17
N THR A 78 -3.61 2.58 4.08
CA THR A 78 -2.40 1.80 4.28
C THR A 78 -2.03 1.75 5.75
N PHE A 79 -1.10 0.86 6.08
CA PHE A 79 -0.28 0.96 7.26
C PHE A 79 1.04 0.25 7.00
N SER A 80 2.07 0.65 7.72
CA SER A 80 3.40 0.05 7.59
C SER A 80 3.55 -1.12 8.56
N THR A 81 4.21 -2.19 8.12
CA THR A 81 4.67 -3.29 8.96
C THR A 81 6.19 -3.36 8.90
N SER A 82 6.83 -3.91 9.93
CA SER A 82 8.29 -4.14 9.92
C SER A 82 8.70 -5.42 9.19
N GLY A 83 7.73 -6.16 8.65
CA GLY A 83 7.91 -7.43 7.97
C GLY A 83 6.57 -8.05 7.56
N VAL A 84 6.63 -9.22 6.94
CA VAL A 84 5.46 -9.93 6.42
C VAL A 84 5.45 -11.37 6.98
N ALA A 85 4.50 -11.66 7.87
CA ALA A 85 4.30 -12.99 8.44
C ALA A 85 3.27 -13.79 7.63
N ALA A 86 3.40 -15.12 7.56
CA ALA A 86 2.48 -15.97 6.80
C ALA A 86 1.02 -15.84 7.29
N ARG A 87 0.81 -15.85 8.61
CA ARG A 87 -0.53 -15.68 9.19
C ARG A 87 -1.14 -14.30 8.89
N PHE A 88 -0.30 -13.27 8.76
CA PHE A 88 -0.75 -11.95 8.34
C PHE A 88 -1.24 -11.98 6.88
N LEU A 89 -0.51 -12.64 5.97
CA LEU A 89 -0.94 -12.83 4.59
C LEU A 89 -2.25 -13.62 4.49
N ASP A 90 -2.42 -14.67 5.30
CA ASP A 90 -3.66 -15.44 5.36
C ASP A 90 -4.85 -14.58 5.83
N ALA A 91 -4.61 -13.69 6.80
CA ALA A 91 -5.63 -12.74 7.27
C ALA A 91 -6.01 -11.73 6.17
N VAL A 92 -5.03 -11.17 5.46
CA VAL A 92 -5.30 -10.24 4.33
C VAL A 92 -6.10 -10.95 3.23
N ARG A 93 -5.75 -12.20 2.91
CA ARG A 93 -6.50 -13.02 1.94
C ARG A 93 -7.95 -13.20 2.38
N ALA A 94 -8.17 -13.63 3.63
CA ALA A 94 -9.50 -13.88 4.16
C ALA A 94 -10.36 -12.60 4.20
N GLU A 95 -9.76 -11.47 4.58
CA GLU A 95 -10.42 -10.17 4.59
C GLU A 95 -10.77 -9.71 3.17
N ALA A 96 -9.85 -9.86 2.22
CA ALA A 96 -10.09 -9.56 0.81
C ALA A 96 -11.26 -10.36 0.27
N GLU A 97 -11.30 -11.66 0.53
CA GLU A 97 -12.42 -12.53 0.14
C GLU A 97 -13.75 -12.09 0.77
N ALA A 98 -13.77 -11.89 2.09
CA ALA A 98 -14.99 -11.53 2.81
C ALA A 98 -15.55 -10.17 2.35
N ILE A 99 -14.70 -9.13 2.30
CA ILE A 99 -15.13 -7.80 1.86
C ILE A 99 -15.45 -7.81 0.36
N GLY A 100 -14.71 -8.55 -0.46
CA GLY A 100 -14.98 -8.69 -1.89
C GLY A 100 -16.36 -9.27 -2.17
N GLN A 101 -16.76 -10.32 -1.44
CA GLN A 101 -18.09 -10.92 -1.55
C GLN A 101 -19.19 -9.95 -1.12
N VAL A 102 -19.04 -9.28 0.03
CA VAL A 102 -20.03 -8.29 0.51
C VAL A 102 -20.12 -7.10 -0.45
N SER A 103 -18.98 -6.57 -0.90
CA SER A 103 -18.93 -5.42 -1.81
C SER A 103 -19.62 -5.72 -3.13
N ALA A 104 -19.46 -6.94 -3.66
CA ALA A 104 -20.13 -7.36 -4.89
C ALA A 104 -21.67 -7.34 -4.79
N LEU A 105 -22.24 -7.56 -3.60
CA LEU A 105 -23.69 -7.44 -3.35
C LEU A 105 -24.18 -5.98 -3.37
N HIS A 106 -23.27 -5.02 -3.34
CA HIS A 106 -23.54 -3.58 -3.25
C HIS A 106 -22.92 -2.78 -4.40
N ASN A 107 -22.80 -3.39 -5.59
CA ASN A 107 -22.20 -2.80 -6.80
C ASN A 107 -20.71 -2.44 -6.68
N GLY A 108 -20.02 -2.95 -5.66
CA GLY A 108 -18.57 -2.86 -5.57
C GLY A 108 -17.91 -3.74 -6.63
N THR A 109 -16.96 -3.17 -7.37
CA THR A 109 -16.30 -3.85 -8.49
C THR A 109 -14.95 -4.46 -8.11
N THR A 110 -14.28 -3.94 -7.08
CA THR A 110 -12.93 -4.38 -6.69
C THR A 110 -12.67 -4.06 -5.22
N VAL A 111 -12.04 -5.00 -4.53
CA VAL A 111 -11.37 -4.82 -3.23
C VAL A 111 -9.94 -5.29 -3.42
N SER A 112 -8.96 -4.43 -3.14
CA SER A 112 -7.54 -4.70 -3.40
C SER A 112 -6.70 -4.39 -2.18
N TYR A 113 -5.77 -5.29 -1.86
CA TYR A 113 -4.75 -5.11 -0.84
C TYR A 113 -3.37 -5.27 -1.48
N ASP A 114 -2.62 -4.17 -1.55
CA ASP A 114 -1.25 -4.20 -2.02
C ASP A 114 -0.31 -4.50 -0.84
N ILE A 115 0.47 -5.56 -0.98
CA ILE A 115 1.49 -5.98 -0.02
C ILE A 115 2.85 -5.71 -0.65
N GLU A 116 3.56 -4.77 -0.05
CA GLU A 116 4.84 -4.29 -0.54
C GLU A 116 5.96 -4.67 0.45
N PRO A 117 6.58 -5.86 0.30
CA PRO A 117 7.63 -6.34 1.19
C PRO A 117 8.95 -5.60 0.92
N PHE A 118 9.06 -4.36 1.40
CA PHE A 118 10.30 -3.59 1.30
C PHE A 118 11.32 -4.09 2.33
N THR A 119 12.45 -4.61 1.85
CA THR A 119 13.54 -5.13 2.70
C THR A 119 14.38 -4.05 3.39
N GLN A 120 14.21 -2.79 2.98
CA GLN A 120 14.92 -1.61 3.51
C GLN A 120 13.96 -0.43 3.71
N TYR A 121 12.78 -0.69 4.27
CA TYR A 121 11.76 0.33 4.47
C TYR A 121 12.28 1.52 5.29
N GLY A 122 12.08 2.74 4.81
CA GLY A 122 12.43 3.97 5.53
C GLY A 122 13.89 4.42 5.46
N GLN A 123 14.79 3.67 4.82
CA GLN A 123 16.22 4.03 4.77
C GLN A 123 16.53 5.38 4.09
N HIS A 124 15.59 5.90 3.30
CA HIS A 124 15.72 7.16 2.55
C HIS A 124 14.50 8.09 2.70
N ALA A 125 13.60 7.84 3.66
CA ALA A 125 12.36 8.61 3.79
C ALA A 125 12.57 10.05 4.32
N THR A 126 11.74 10.99 3.84
CA THR A 126 11.64 12.42 4.25
C THR A 126 10.16 12.86 4.38
N ASP A 127 9.86 14.06 4.89
CA ASP A 127 8.50 14.53 5.28
C ASP A 127 7.51 14.82 4.10
N SER A 128 6.17 14.53 4.21
CA SER A 128 5.09 14.84 3.20
C SER A 128 3.62 14.77 3.75
N ALA A 129 2.57 15.21 2.98
CA ALA A 129 1.20 15.61 3.44
C ALA A 129 -0.02 15.40 2.47
N TYR A 130 -1.02 14.49 2.65
CA TYR A 130 -2.36 14.47 1.95
C TYR A 130 -3.46 13.52 2.63
N PRO A 131 -4.82 13.74 2.59
CA PRO A 131 -5.87 13.07 3.48
C PRO A 131 -7.20 12.51 2.84
N HIS A 132 -8.02 11.58 3.44
CA HIS A 132 -9.52 11.33 3.20
C HIS A 132 -10.29 10.44 4.27
N GLY A 133 -11.64 10.54 4.46
CA GLY A 133 -12.34 10.16 5.72
C GLY A 133 -13.63 9.27 5.81
N ASP A 134 -14.26 8.78 4.75
CA ASP A 134 -15.53 8.00 4.87
C ASP A 134 -15.43 6.60 4.24
N SER A 135 -14.79 5.66 4.94
CA SER A 135 -14.50 4.32 4.41
C SER A 135 -14.72 3.21 5.43
N LEU A 136 -14.98 1.98 4.96
CA LEU A 136 -14.96 0.74 5.76
C LEU A 136 -13.52 0.30 6.10
N LEU A 137 -12.52 0.94 5.50
CA LEU A 137 -11.10 0.69 5.72
C LEU A 137 -10.65 0.73 7.18
N PRO A 138 -11.18 1.57 8.10
CA PRO A 138 -10.78 1.56 9.50
C PRO A 138 -11.03 0.22 10.18
N GLN A 139 -12.10 -0.50 9.81
CA GLN A 139 -12.40 -1.81 10.38
C GLN A 139 -11.41 -2.88 9.90
N SER A 140 -11.15 -2.92 8.58
CA SER A 140 -10.15 -3.82 8.01
C SER A 140 -8.75 -3.53 8.57
N LEU A 141 -8.38 -2.25 8.67
CA LEU A 141 -7.16 -1.79 9.33
C LEU A 141 -7.08 -2.24 10.79
N ALA A 142 -8.17 -2.13 11.56
CA ALA A 142 -8.18 -2.55 12.95
C ALA A 142 -7.97 -4.07 13.08
N THR A 143 -8.65 -4.88 12.27
CA THR A 143 -8.48 -6.33 12.21
C THR A 143 -7.04 -6.71 11.88
N LEU A 144 -6.48 -6.14 10.80
CA LEU A 144 -5.13 -6.45 10.34
C LEU A 144 -4.05 -5.94 11.30
N LYS A 145 -4.24 -4.77 11.92
CA LYS A 145 -3.35 -4.28 12.98
C LYS A 145 -3.37 -5.20 14.19
N GLN A 146 -4.52 -5.76 14.57
CA GLN A 146 -4.58 -6.69 15.69
C GLN A 146 -3.80 -7.98 15.40
N VAL A 147 -3.97 -8.56 14.20
CA VAL A 147 -3.16 -9.72 13.79
C VAL A 147 -1.67 -9.37 13.79
N ALA A 148 -1.30 -8.20 13.28
CA ALA A 148 0.09 -7.74 13.27
C ALA A 148 0.67 -7.52 14.68
N LYS A 149 -0.15 -7.10 15.66
CA LYS A 149 0.23 -7.03 17.08
C LYS A 149 0.45 -8.42 17.67
N ASP A 150 -0.46 -9.36 17.42
CA ASP A 150 -0.36 -10.74 17.90
C ASP A 150 0.92 -11.43 17.39
N GLU A 151 1.32 -11.12 16.15
CA GLU A 151 2.55 -11.62 15.52
C GLU A 151 3.81 -10.82 15.90
N GLY A 152 3.68 -9.73 16.68
CA GLY A 152 4.81 -8.90 17.10
C GLY A 152 5.45 -8.04 15.99
N ILE A 153 4.76 -7.88 14.84
CA ILE A 153 5.24 -7.12 13.67
C ILE A 153 4.61 -5.72 13.54
N TYR A 154 3.82 -5.31 14.53
CA TYR A 154 3.24 -3.98 14.67
C TYR A 154 3.36 -3.49 16.11
N GLN A 155 3.72 -2.22 16.27
CA GLN A 155 3.74 -1.53 17.55
C GLN A 155 2.90 -0.26 17.43
N ASP A 156 2.18 0.12 18.49
CA ASP A 156 1.36 1.35 18.49
C ASP A 156 2.20 2.63 18.31
N SER A 157 3.52 2.54 18.48
CA SER A 157 4.46 3.62 18.19
C SER A 157 4.76 3.79 16.69
N PHE A 158 4.35 2.85 15.83
CA PHE A 158 4.53 2.99 14.39
C PHE A 158 3.59 4.07 13.88
N VAL A 159 4.17 5.05 13.21
CA VAL A 159 3.42 6.14 12.60
C VAL A 159 2.71 5.63 11.34
N ALA A 160 1.49 6.12 11.11
CA ALA A 160 0.75 5.82 9.89
C ALA A 160 1.43 6.48 8.68
N TYR A 161 1.54 5.75 7.56
CA TYR A 161 2.09 6.32 6.34
C TYR A 161 1.11 7.36 5.78
N PRO A 162 1.51 8.65 5.69
CA PRO A 162 0.55 9.75 5.49
C PRO A 162 -0.23 9.68 4.19
N ASN A 163 0.36 9.14 3.12
CA ASN A 163 -0.26 9.07 1.79
C ASN A 163 -1.58 8.29 1.76
N TYR A 164 -1.84 7.45 2.75
CA TYR A 164 -3.07 6.68 2.84
C TYR A 164 -3.62 6.65 4.27
N ALA A 165 -3.29 7.65 5.09
CA ALA A 165 -3.88 7.76 6.41
C ALA A 165 -5.34 8.24 6.32
N THR A 166 -6.20 7.73 7.20
CA THR A 166 -7.63 8.05 7.26
C THR A 166 -7.84 9.37 7.99
N ALA A 167 -8.82 10.20 7.61
CA ALA A 167 -9.00 11.57 8.12
C ALA A 167 -9.14 11.71 9.65
N ASP A 168 -9.51 10.65 10.35
CA ASP A 168 -9.58 10.58 11.82
C ASP A 168 -8.22 10.33 12.49
N THR A 169 -7.17 10.03 11.72
CA THR A 169 -5.81 9.85 12.22
C THR A 169 -5.26 11.15 12.79
N THR A 170 -4.81 11.14 14.04
CA THR A 170 -4.23 12.33 14.68
C THR A 170 -2.88 12.69 14.07
N ALA A 171 -2.50 13.98 14.11
CA ALA A 171 -1.16 14.40 13.70
C ALA A 171 -0.07 13.66 14.47
N GLU A 172 -0.32 13.33 15.74
CA GLU A 172 0.58 12.57 16.59
C GLU A 172 0.73 11.11 16.12
N ALA A 173 -0.32 10.50 15.57
CA ALA A 173 -0.26 9.17 14.96
C ALA A 173 0.46 9.18 13.59
N LEU A 174 0.56 10.33 12.92
CA LEU A 174 1.24 10.48 11.62
C LEU A 174 2.72 10.84 11.74
N TYR A 175 3.04 11.76 12.66
CA TYR A 175 4.36 12.37 12.73
C TYR A 175 5.05 12.10 14.07
N GLY A 176 4.32 11.57 15.06
CA GLY A 176 4.80 11.46 16.43
C GLY A 176 4.76 12.80 17.18
N ALA A 177 4.57 12.75 18.50
CA ALA A 177 4.36 13.94 19.32
C ALA A 177 5.48 15.00 19.22
N ALA A 178 6.73 14.58 19.03
CA ALA A 178 7.86 15.50 18.91
C ALA A 178 7.82 16.31 17.60
N ASN A 179 7.52 15.66 16.47
CA ASN A 179 7.47 16.35 15.18
C ASN A 179 6.20 17.18 15.06
N VAL A 180 5.07 16.75 15.62
CA VAL A 180 3.85 17.60 15.67
C VAL A 180 4.12 18.93 16.35
N ARG A 181 4.86 18.96 17.47
CA ARG A 181 5.24 20.24 18.12
C ARG A 181 6.04 21.13 17.18
N ARG A 182 6.98 20.55 16.43
CA ARG A 182 7.80 21.28 15.45
C ARG A 182 6.95 21.76 14.27
N LEU A 183 6.04 20.94 13.76
CA LEU A 183 5.15 21.26 12.65
C LEU A 183 4.15 22.36 13.03
N ARG A 184 3.59 22.33 14.25
CA ARG A 184 2.79 23.43 14.81
C ARG A 184 3.58 24.74 14.81
N ALA A 185 4.81 24.73 15.33
CA ALA A 185 5.66 25.93 15.34
C ALA A 185 6.01 26.46 13.94
N ILE A 186 6.20 25.57 12.96
CA ILE A 186 6.42 25.96 11.56
C ILE A 186 5.15 26.56 10.97
N ARG A 187 3.99 25.91 11.14
CA ARG A 187 2.69 26.43 10.69
C ARG A 187 2.43 27.82 11.25
N ASP A 188 2.57 27.99 12.57
CA ASP A 188 2.28 29.27 13.23
C ASP A 188 3.21 30.41 12.75
N ARG A 189 4.40 30.08 12.23
CA ARG A 189 5.34 31.04 11.64
C ARG A 189 5.08 31.33 10.16
N ILE A 190 4.70 30.31 9.39
CA ILE A 190 4.64 30.38 7.92
C ILE A 190 3.22 30.65 7.42
N ASP A 191 2.21 30.13 8.12
CA ASP A 191 0.79 30.27 7.81
C ASP A 191 0.01 30.71 9.08
N PRO A 192 0.31 31.90 9.63
CA PRO A 192 -0.31 32.40 10.86
C PRO A 192 -1.82 32.60 10.73
N ASP A 193 -2.30 32.87 9.50
CA ASP A 193 -3.72 33.06 9.18
C ASP A 193 -4.43 31.74 8.85
N ARG A 194 -3.71 30.61 8.89
CA ARG A 194 -4.22 29.25 8.68
C ARG A 194 -4.94 29.09 7.34
N VAL A 195 -4.41 29.72 6.30
CA VAL A 195 -4.93 29.65 4.93
C VAL A 195 -4.89 28.21 4.41
N MET A 196 -3.86 27.44 4.77
CA MET A 196 -3.68 26.06 4.32
C MET A 196 -4.66 25.08 4.96
N ASP A 197 -5.27 25.42 6.10
CA ASP A 197 -6.32 24.59 6.70
C ASP A 197 -7.57 24.51 5.79
N LEU A 198 -7.75 25.49 4.90
CA LEU A 198 -8.84 25.51 3.92
C LEU A 198 -8.66 24.46 2.81
N ALA A 199 -7.45 23.92 2.62
CA ALA A 199 -7.17 22.88 1.64
C ALA A 199 -7.61 21.48 2.12
N GLY A 200 -8.12 21.36 3.35
CA GLY A 200 -8.29 20.07 4.03
C GLY A 200 -6.94 19.53 4.51
N GLY A 201 -6.94 18.35 5.12
CA GLY A 201 -5.70 17.81 5.72
C GLY A 201 -5.92 17.26 7.11
N PHE A 202 -4.82 16.79 7.69
CA PHE A 202 -4.75 16.47 9.10
C PHE A 202 -4.54 17.74 9.91
N SER A 203 -5.40 17.96 10.89
CA SER A 203 -5.30 19.09 11.79
C SER A 203 -4.01 19.01 12.60
N LEU A 204 -3.13 20.00 12.43
CA LEU A 204 -1.94 20.16 13.26
C LEU A 204 -2.26 20.77 14.61
#